data_AF-A0A1J1IRA8-F1
#
_entry.id   AF-A0A1J1IRA8-F1
#
_cell.length_a   1.000
_cell.length_b   1.000
_cell.length_c   1.000
_cell.angle_alpha   90.00
_cell.angle_beta   90.00
_cell.angle_gamma   90.00
#
_symmetry.space_group_name_H-M   'P 1'
#
loop_
_entity.id
_entity.type
_entity.pdbx_description
1 polymer ?
#
loop_
_entity_poly.entity_id
_entity_poly.type
_entity_poly.pdbx_seq_one_letter_code
_entity_poly.pdbx_strand_id
1 'polypeptide(L)'
;MDIEMYKPFKLIFSMFKFVGIWQDGNQSWIYFILGYLVHILSNDIFISCEILYLVNSVDLMDFVHAFVIMVTYSALACKTKNFFWKIKKINASVETLNDLLNITQNYDLFSHVLIRKQVAFSYKIYLMLWSSALVTCTAGAFVPFINHKLPYKVWFPFETDIEKNELGFWVASFLVVFNSFFGSAIDMALDILPVTFMAFEIGLLDECTGVFTLSITKSITDFIKMTTFMVLEIFLPCYIGRLNHDQLPIS
;
A
#
# COMPACT_ATOMS: atom_id res chain seq x y z
N MET A 1 15.98 22.89 -4.00
CA MET A 1 15.06 21.74 -3.93
C MET A 1 14.90 21.35 -2.47
N ASP A 2 13.72 21.56 -1.90
CA ASP A 2 13.50 21.40 -0.46
C ASP A 2 13.27 19.92 -0.11
N ILE A 3 14.33 19.26 0.36
CA ILE A 3 14.44 17.80 0.49
C ILE A 3 13.38 17.21 1.44
N GLU A 4 12.87 18.00 2.38
CA GLU A 4 11.96 17.52 3.42
C GLU A 4 10.52 17.29 2.94
N MET A 5 9.99 18.16 2.07
CA MET A 5 8.62 17.99 1.53
C MET A 5 8.51 16.76 0.62
N TYR A 6 9.61 16.39 -0.02
CA TYR A 6 9.67 15.29 -0.98
C TYR A 6 9.95 13.93 -0.34
N LYS A 7 10.42 13.93 0.92
CA LYS A 7 10.95 12.73 1.58
C LYS A 7 9.90 11.61 1.72
N PRO A 8 8.64 11.88 2.12
CA PRO A 8 7.64 10.80 2.27
C PRO A 8 7.25 10.20 0.93
N PHE A 9 6.94 11.03 -0.07
CA PHE A 9 6.64 10.57 -1.43
C PHE A 9 7.79 9.75 -2.03
N LYS A 10 9.03 10.23 -1.93
CA LYS A 10 10.22 9.51 -2.42
C LYS A 10 10.32 8.11 -1.82
N LEU A 11 10.05 7.98 -0.53
CA LEU A 11 10.16 6.72 0.18
C LEU A 11 9.04 5.76 -0.25
N ILE A 12 7.81 6.24 -0.42
CA ILE A 12 6.69 5.47 -0.93
C ILE A 12 6.96 4.97 -2.36
N PHE A 13 7.39 5.87 -3.27
CA PHE A 13 7.73 5.47 -4.64
C PHE A 13 8.94 4.54 -4.70
N SER A 14 9.92 4.70 -3.80
CA SER A 14 11.03 3.76 -3.67
C SER A 14 10.53 2.37 -3.29
N MET A 15 9.54 2.27 -2.41
CA MET A 15 8.92 0.99 -2.07
C MET A 15 8.14 0.40 -3.24
N PHE A 16 7.35 1.19 -3.97
CA PHE A 16 6.66 0.69 -5.17
C PHE A 16 7.63 0.23 -6.26
N LYS A 17 8.79 0.88 -6.39
CA LYS A 17 9.87 0.43 -7.28
C LYS A 17 10.50 -0.87 -6.78
N PHE A 18 10.79 -0.96 -5.49
CA PHE A 18 11.37 -2.17 -4.89
C PHE A 18 10.47 -3.40 -5.06
N VAL A 19 9.16 -3.23 -4.85
CA VAL A 19 8.18 -4.33 -4.96
C VAL A 19 7.69 -4.58 -6.38
N GLY A 20 8.15 -3.81 -7.38
CA GLY A 20 7.85 -4.06 -8.79
C GLY A 20 6.50 -3.52 -9.29
N ILE A 21 5.80 -2.70 -8.51
CA ILE A 21 4.48 -2.15 -8.87
C ILE A 21 4.60 -0.87 -9.71
N TRP A 22 5.61 -0.04 -9.46
CA TRP A 22 5.70 1.29 -10.09
C TRP A 22 6.08 1.23 -11.56
N GLN A 23 5.40 2.01 -12.40
CA GLN A 23 5.63 2.13 -13.84
C GLN A 23 5.73 3.60 -14.25
N ASP A 24 6.95 4.15 -14.29
CA ASP A 24 7.25 5.50 -14.82
C ASP A 24 7.60 5.51 -16.32
N GLY A 25 7.50 4.37 -17.00
CA GLY A 25 7.77 4.25 -18.43
C GLY A 25 9.25 4.07 -18.79
N ASN A 26 10.15 4.22 -17.81
CA ASN A 26 11.59 4.02 -17.99
C ASN A 26 12.09 2.63 -17.53
N GLN A 27 11.18 1.75 -17.13
CA GLN A 27 11.52 0.40 -16.67
C GLN A 27 11.84 -0.56 -17.83
N SER A 28 12.72 -1.53 -17.57
CA SER A 28 12.97 -2.63 -18.49
C SER A 28 11.81 -3.64 -18.50
N TRP A 29 11.68 -4.40 -19.58
CA TRP A 29 10.74 -5.53 -19.66
C TRP A 29 10.97 -6.58 -18.56
N ILE A 30 12.23 -6.77 -18.15
CA ILE A 30 12.60 -7.72 -17.09
C ILE A 30 11.98 -7.29 -15.76
N TYR A 31 12.05 -5.99 -15.43
CA TYR A 31 11.41 -5.45 -14.23
C TYR A 31 9.90 -5.72 -14.24
N PHE A 32 9.23 -5.52 -15.38
CA PHE A 32 7.80 -5.75 -15.51
C PHE A 32 7.42 -7.22 -15.28
N ILE A 33 8.14 -8.14 -15.94
CA ILE A 33 7.89 -9.58 -15.82
C ILE A 33 8.14 -10.04 -14.38
N LEU A 34 9.26 -9.62 -13.78
CA LEU A 34 9.60 -9.99 -12.41
C LEU A 34 8.60 -9.43 -11.40
N GLY A 35 8.21 -8.16 -11.51
CA GLY A 35 7.20 -7.55 -10.65
C GLY A 35 5.88 -8.32 -10.72
N TYR A 36 5.37 -8.56 -11.94
CA TYR A 36 4.14 -9.30 -12.15
C TYR A 36 4.19 -10.73 -11.59
N LEU A 37 5.31 -11.43 -11.83
CA LEU A 37 5.52 -12.79 -11.32
C LEU A 37 5.55 -12.82 -9.79
N VAL A 38 6.26 -11.87 -9.16
CA VAL A 38 6.28 -11.78 -7.70
C VAL A 38 4.88 -11.55 -7.15
N HIS A 39 4.05 -10.70 -7.76
CA HIS A 39 2.66 -10.50 -7.30
C HIS A 39 1.77 -11.72 -7.48
N ILE A 40 1.91 -12.46 -8.59
CA ILE A 40 1.18 -13.72 -8.78
C ILE A 40 1.56 -14.73 -7.69
N LEU A 41 2.87 -14.89 -7.45
CA LEU A 41 3.36 -15.82 -6.44
C LEU A 41 2.92 -15.39 -5.03
N SER A 42 3.08 -14.11 -4.70
CA SER A 42 2.87 -13.60 -3.34
C SER A 42 1.40 -13.45 -2.96
N ASN A 43 0.54 -13.08 -3.93
CA ASN A 43 -0.87 -12.83 -3.69
C ASN A 43 -1.74 -13.97 -4.22
N ASP A 44 -1.76 -14.20 -5.54
CA ASP A 44 -2.78 -15.08 -6.15
C ASP A 44 -2.59 -16.56 -5.75
N ILE A 45 -1.35 -17.06 -5.77
CA ILE A 45 -1.05 -18.43 -5.34
C ILE A 45 -1.24 -18.56 -3.83
N PHE A 46 -0.77 -17.59 -3.05
CA PHE A 46 -0.92 -17.63 -1.59
C PHE A 46 -2.40 -17.66 -1.16
N ILE A 47 -3.25 -16.80 -1.75
CA ILE A 47 -4.70 -16.82 -1.52
C ILE A 47 -5.30 -18.17 -1.91
N SER A 48 -4.86 -18.75 -3.03
CA SER A 48 -5.34 -20.07 -3.46
C SER A 48 -4.99 -21.16 -2.44
N CYS A 49 -3.77 -21.14 -1.90
CA CYS A 49 -3.36 -22.04 -0.82
C CYS A 49 -4.17 -21.82 0.48
N GLU A 50 -4.48 -20.57 0.82
CA GLU A 50 -5.34 -20.24 1.97
C GLU A 50 -6.78 -20.75 1.78
N ILE A 51 -7.34 -20.60 0.58
CA ILE A 51 -8.68 -21.15 0.26
C ILE A 51 -8.67 -22.67 0.40
N LEU A 52 -7.65 -23.35 -0.12
CA LEU A 52 -7.50 -24.79 0.02
C LEU A 52 -7.38 -25.20 1.50
N TYR A 53 -6.64 -24.43 2.30
CA TYR A 53 -6.54 -24.68 3.73
C TYR A 53 -7.88 -24.51 4.43
N LEU A 54 -8.59 -23.41 4.15
CA LEU A 54 -9.90 -23.09 4.71
C LEU A 54 -10.94 -24.19 4.43
N VAL A 55 -11.04 -24.64 3.18
CA VAL A 55 -11.98 -25.69 2.77
C VAL A 55 -11.71 -27.03 3.46
N ASN A 56 -10.44 -27.31 3.80
CA ASN A 56 -10.03 -28.53 4.48
C ASN A 56 -9.96 -28.39 6.01
N SER A 57 -10.21 -27.20 6.56
CA SER A 57 -10.17 -26.96 8.00
C SER A 57 -11.34 -27.65 8.70
N VAL A 58 -11.03 -28.48 9.68
CA VAL A 58 -12.03 -29.19 10.51
C VAL A 58 -12.26 -28.47 11.83
N ASP A 59 -11.21 -27.81 12.34
CA ASP A 59 -11.27 -27.05 13.59
C ASP A 59 -11.73 -25.61 13.38
N LEU A 60 -12.62 -25.12 14.26
CA LEU A 60 -13.20 -23.78 14.15
C LEU A 60 -12.15 -22.67 14.31
N MET A 61 -11.18 -22.84 15.21
CA MET A 61 -10.15 -21.82 15.42
C MET A 61 -9.22 -21.74 14.20
N ASP A 62 -8.91 -22.89 13.61
CA ASP A 62 -8.12 -22.95 12.37
C ASP A 62 -8.86 -22.32 11.20
N PHE A 63 -10.17 -22.58 11.08
CA PHE A 63 -11.03 -21.92 10.10
C PHE A 63 -11.01 -20.40 10.27
N VAL A 64 -11.21 -19.89 11.49
CA VAL A 64 -11.25 -18.45 11.76
C VAL A 64 -9.92 -17.78 11.44
N HIS A 65 -8.79 -18.39 11.84
CA HIS A 65 -7.47 -17.85 11.52
C HIS A 65 -7.20 -17.80 10.01
N ALA A 66 -7.46 -18.89 9.29
CA ALA A 66 -7.30 -18.95 7.85
C ALA A 66 -8.23 -17.97 7.13
N PHE A 67 -9.47 -17.81 7.61
CA PHE A 67 -10.42 -16.86 7.04
C PHE A 67 -9.93 -15.41 7.16
N VAL A 68 -9.41 -15.01 8.33
CA VAL A 68 -8.86 -13.67 8.54
C VAL A 68 -7.68 -13.40 7.61
N ILE A 69 -6.78 -14.37 7.46
CA ILE A 69 -5.61 -14.24 6.58
C ILE A 69 -6.05 -14.16 5.11
N MET A 70 -6.95 -15.04 4.69
CA MET A 70 -7.51 -15.05 3.34
C MET A 70 -8.17 -13.70 2.99
N VAL A 71 -9.00 -13.15 3.88
CA VAL A 71 -9.64 -11.84 3.66
C VAL A 71 -8.60 -10.72 3.57
N THR A 72 -7.58 -10.74 4.43
CA THR A 72 -6.51 -9.74 4.44
C THR A 72 -5.73 -9.73 3.13
N TYR A 73 -5.28 -10.90 2.66
CA TYR A 73 -4.56 -11.01 1.40
C TYR A 73 -5.46 -10.75 0.19
N SER A 74 -6.75 -11.11 0.26
CA SER A 74 -7.72 -10.77 -0.79
C SER A 74 -7.91 -9.26 -0.91
N ALA A 75 -8.01 -8.54 0.21
CA ALA A 75 -8.06 -7.08 0.22
C ALA A 75 -6.80 -6.48 -0.40
N LEU A 76 -5.61 -6.97 -0.03
CA LEU A 76 -4.34 -6.55 -0.61
C LEU A 76 -4.27 -6.81 -2.13
N ALA A 77 -4.70 -7.99 -2.58
CA ALA A 77 -4.75 -8.32 -4.00
C ALA A 77 -5.69 -7.38 -4.77
N CYS A 78 -6.85 -7.06 -4.21
CA CYS A 78 -7.77 -6.08 -4.76
C CYS A 78 -7.14 -4.68 -4.86
N LYS A 79 -6.52 -4.18 -3.79
CA LYS A 79 -5.82 -2.88 -3.79
C LYS A 79 -4.72 -2.83 -4.85
N THR A 80 -3.90 -3.88 -4.91
CA THR A 80 -2.78 -4.00 -5.85
C THR A 80 -3.27 -4.00 -7.31
N LYS A 81 -4.30 -4.80 -7.62
CA LYS A 81 -4.89 -4.85 -8.97
C LYS A 81 -5.56 -3.53 -9.34
N ASN A 82 -6.23 -2.87 -8.40
CA ASN A 82 -6.83 -1.55 -8.62
C ASN A 82 -5.75 -0.48 -8.91
N PHE A 83 -4.64 -0.52 -8.17
CA PHE A 83 -3.48 0.34 -8.41
C PHE A 83 -2.92 0.14 -9.83
N PHE A 84 -2.70 -1.11 -10.26
CA PHE A 84 -2.24 -1.41 -11.62
C PHE A 84 -3.22 -0.92 -12.68
N TRP A 85 -4.52 -1.15 -12.51
CA TRP A 85 -5.54 -0.69 -13.45
C TRP A 85 -5.55 0.84 -13.60
N LYS A 86 -5.23 1.56 -12.51
CA LYS A 86 -5.28 3.02 -12.45
C LYS A 86 -3.93 3.70 -12.58
N ILE A 87 -2.86 2.95 -12.88
CA ILE A 87 -1.48 3.46 -12.89
C ILE A 87 -1.31 4.71 -13.77
N LYS A 88 -1.98 4.76 -14.94
CA LYS A 88 -1.93 5.93 -15.84
C LYS A 88 -2.50 7.19 -15.18
N LYS A 89 -3.62 7.07 -14.47
CA LYS A 89 -4.23 8.19 -13.75
C LYS A 89 -3.37 8.58 -12.54
N ILE A 90 -2.80 7.60 -11.84
CA ILE A 90 -1.87 7.84 -10.72
C ILE A 90 -0.62 8.60 -11.20
N ASN A 91 -0.06 8.24 -12.35
CA ASN A 91 1.08 8.95 -12.92
C ASN A 91 0.74 10.41 -13.24
N ALA A 92 -0.43 10.68 -13.86
CA ALA A 92 -0.89 12.04 -14.10
C ALA A 92 -1.07 12.85 -12.80
N SER A 93 -1.56 12.21 -11.74
CA SER A 93 -1.64 12.80 -10.40
C SER A 93 -0.26 13.17 -9.84
N VAL A 94 0.73 12.29 -10.01
CA VAL A 94 2.11 12.54 -9.57
C VAL A 94 2.77 13.66 -10.38
N GLU A 95 2.52 13.74 -11.68
CA GLU A 95 2.97 14.86 -12.52
C GLU A 95 2.37 16.19 -12.04
N THR A 96 1.06 16.21 -11.76
CA THR A 96 0.37 17.40 -11.24
C THR A 96 0.95 17.83 -9.87
N LEU A 97 1.26 16.87 -9.00
CA LEU A 97 1.94 17.14 -7.73
C LEU A 97 3.33 17.76 -7.95
N ASN A 98 4.10 17.25 -8.92
CA ASN A 98 5.42 17.79 -9.22
C ASN A 98 5.35 19.23 -9.72
N ASP A 99 4.37 19.55 -10.56
CA ASP A 99 4.13 20.92 -11.02
C ASP A 99 3.76 21.84 -9.85
N LEU A 100 2.86 21.40 -8.96
CA LEU A 100 2.49 22.14 -7.74
C LEU A 100 3.67 22.35 -6.79
N LEU A 101 4.51 21.33 -6.62
CA LEU A 101 5.73 21.41 -5.82
C LEU A 101 6.74 22.39 -6.43
N ASN A 102 6.86 22.42 -7.76
CA ASN A 102 7.72 23.39 -8.44
C ASN A 102 7.17 24.81 -8.31
N ILE A 103 5.86 25.00 -8.41
CA ILE A 103 5.22 26.31 -8.22
C ILE A 103 5.45 26.79 -6.79
N THR A 104 5.12 25.97 -5.79
CA THR A 104 5.31 26.34 -4.39
C THR A 104 6.76 26.71 -4.08
N GLN A 105 7.74 25.96 -4.58
CA GLN A 105 9.17 26.26 -4.35
C GLN A 105 9.67 27.55 -5.00
N ASN A 106 9.05 28.00 -6.11
CA ASN A 106 9.51 29.17 -6.86
C ASN A 106 8.86 30.48 -6.40
N TYR A 107 7.78 30.41 -5.60
CA TYR A 107 7.11 31.59 -5.08
C TYR A 107 7.49 31.81 -3.61
N ASP A 108 8.27 32.87 -3.34
CA ASP A 108 8.60 33.38 -1.98
C ASP A 108 7.36 33.73 -1.12
N LEU A 109 6.16 33.65 -1.72
CA LEU A 109 4.89 33.91 -1.09
C LEU A 109 4.49 32.82 -0.08
N PHE A 110 5.02 31.61 -0.21
CA PHE A 110 4.72 30.48 0.65
C PHE A 110 5.75 30.33 1.78
N SER A 111 5.27 30.30 3.02
CA SER A 111 6.15 30.05 4.18
C SER A 111 6.62 28.60 4.24
N HIS A 112 5.91 27.67 3.59
CA HIS A 112 6.10 26.22 3.64
C HIS A 112 5.95 25.60 5.03
N VAL A 113 5.64 26.38 6.06
CA VAL A 113 5.55 25.91 7.45
C VAL A 113 4.39 24.95 7.64
N LEU A 114 3.23 25.24 7.04
CA LEU A 114 2.03 24.43 7.24
C LEU A 114 2.08 23.18 6.35
N ILE A 115 2.59 23.31 5.13
CA ILE A 115 2.86 22.15 4.25
C ILE A 115 3.82 21.19 4.95
N ARG A 116 4.96 21.68 5.46
CA ARG A 116 5.93 20.85 6.18
C ARG A 116 5.32 20.20 7.41
N LYS A 117 4.49 20.92 8.17
CA LYS A 117 3.83 20.38 9.37
C LYS A 117 2.93 19.19 9.01
N GLN A 118 2.10 19.30 7.98
CA GLN A 118 1.19 18.23 7.57
C GLN A 118 1.95 17.04 6.96
N VAL A 119 2.93 17.29 6.08
CA VAL A 119 3.76 16.25 5.47
C VAL A 119 4.59 15.51 6.54
N ALA A 120 5.14 16.23 7.53
CA ALA A 120 5.85 15.62 8.66
C ALA A 120 4.93 14.77 9.54
N PHE A 121 3.67 15.18 9.72
CA PHE A 121 2.67 14.37 10.41
C PHE A 121 2.38 13.07 9.65
N SER A 122 2.15 13.13 8.34
CA SER A 122 2.01 11.93 7.49
C SER A 122 3.23 11.02 7.57
N TYR A 123 4.44 11.58 7.56
CA TYR A 123 5.68 10.82 7.73
C TYR A 123 5.79 10.13 9.09
N LYS A 124 5.32 10.75 10.17
CA LYS A 124 5.27 10.11 11.51
C LYS A 124 4.32 8.92 11.52
N ILE A 125 3.14 9.05 10.89
CA ILE A 125 2.20 7.93 10.72
C ILE A 125 2.87 6.80 9.94
N TYR A 126 3.53 7.12 8.83
CA TYR A 126 4.27 6.15 8.02
C TYR A 126 5.28 5.35 8.86
N LEU A 127 6.14 6.05 9.62
CA LEU A 127 7.13 5.38 10.48
C LEU A 127 6.49 4.53 11.58
N MET A 128 5.38 5.00 12.17
CA MET A 128 4.64 4.26 13.18
C MET A 128 4.09 2.95 12.59
N LEU A 129 3.44 2.99 11.43
CA LEU A 129 2.93 1.81 10.75
C LEU A 129 4.05 0.82 10.39
N TRP A 130 5.19 1.32 9.89
CA TRP A 130 6.35 0.48 9.59
C TRP A 130 6.96 -0.19 10.82
N SER A 131 7.06 0.55 11.93
CA SER A 131 7.55 -0.03 13.18
C SER A 131 6.64 -1.15 13.69
N SER A 132 5.31 -0.95 13.59
CA SER A 132 4.31 -1.96 13.94
C SER A 132 4.43 -3.19 13.05
N ALA A 133 4.48 -3.01 11.73
CA ALA A 133 4.62 -4.11 10.77
C ALA A 133 5.93 -4.89 11.00
N LEU A 134 7.03 -4.21 11.29
CA LEU A 134 8.30 -4.86 11.59
C LEU A 134 8.23 -5.71 12.87
N VAL A 135 7.59 -5.20 13.93
CA VAL A 135 7.37 -5.96 15.17
C VAL A 135 6.50 -7.19 14.91
N THR A 136 5.41 -7.06 14.14
CA THR A 136 4.55 -8.20 13.81
C THR A 136 5.27 -9.24 12.94
N CYS A 137 6.01 -8.80 11.92
CA CYS A 137 6.76 -9.71 11.04
C CYS A 137 7.88 -10.43 11.80
N THR A 138 8.62 -9.71 12.65
CA THR A 138 9.68 -10.31 13.48
C THR A 138 9.10 -11.30 14.48
N ALA A 139 8.01 -10.96 15.17
CA ALA A 139 7.32 -11.90 16.06
C ALA A 139 6.89 -13.17 15.32
N GLY A 140 6.29 -13.03 14.12
CA GLY A 140 5.93 -14.16 13.26
C GLY A 140 7.12 -15.02 12.85
N ALA A 141 8.26 -14.41 12.54
CA ALA A 141 9.48 -15.12 12.14
C ALA A 141 10.07 -16.01 13.26
N PHE A 142 9.80 -15.69 14.52
CA PHE A 142 10.27 -16.50 15.67
C PHE A 142 9.31 -17.64 16.05
N VAL A 143 8.06 -17.65 15.55
CA VAL A 143 7.08 -18.73 15.85
C VAL A 143 7.62 -20.14 15.55
N PRO A 144 8.30 -20.40 14.42
CA PRO A 144 8.86 -21.71 14.10
C PRO A 144 9.90 -22.19 15.11
N PHE A 145 10.67 -21.26 15.68
CA PHE A 145 11.75 -21.58 16.63
C PHE A 145 11.25 -21.83 18.05
N ILE A 146 10.18 -21.12 18.46
CA ILE A 146 9.66 -21.20 19.83
C ILE A 146 8.66 -22.35 19.97
N ASN A 147 7.76 -22.48 18.99
CA ASN A 147 6.59 -23.35 19.09
C ASN A 147 6.64 -24.55 18.14
N HIS A 148 7.69 -24.67 17.31
CA HIS A 148 7.79 -25.70 16.25
C HIS A 148 6.55 -25.75 15.35
N LYS A 149 5.94 -24.59 15.09
CA LYS A 149 4.74 -24.43 14.27
C LYS A 149 4.98 -23.36 13.21
N LEU A 150 4.29 -23.50 12.08
CA LEU A 150 4.29 -22.46 11.06
C LEU A 150 3.72 -21.15 11.64
N PRO A 151 4.21 -19.98 11.18
CA PRO A 151 3.71 -18.67 11.63
C PRO A 151 2.23 -18.48 11.31
N TYR A 152 1.83 -18.95 10.12
CA TYR A 152 0.45 -18.97 9.64
C TYR A 152 0.16 -20.38 9.10
N LYS A 153 -1.09 -20.83 9.27
CA LYS A 153 -1.51 -22.14 8.77
C LYS A 153 -1.98 -21.97 7.33
N VAL A 154 -1.20 -22.50 6.40
CA VAL A 154 -1.43 -22.41 4.96
C VAL A 154 -1.29 -23.81 4.37
N TRP A 155 -2.04 -24.11 3.31
CA TRP A 155 -1.91 -25.39 2.64
C TRP A 155 -0.67 -25.43 1.75
N PHE A 156 0.09 -26.52 1.85
CA PHE A 156 1.24 -26.83 1.00
C PHE A 156 1.08 -28.21 0.37
N PRO A 157 1.62 -28.44 -0.84
CA PRO A 157 1.57 -29.74 -1.51
C PRO A 157 2.55 -30.78 -0.93
N PHE A 158 3.18 -30.48 0.20
CA PHE A 158 4.15 -31.34 0.88
C PHE A 158 3.90 -31.33 2.39
N GLU A 159 4.40 -32.34 3.09
CA GLU A 159 4.28 -32.43 4.56
C GLU A 159 5.04 -31.28 5.23
N THR A 160 4.36 -30.59 6.14
CA THR A 160 4.89 -29.42 6.87
C THR A 160 5.10 -29.68 8.34
N ASP A 161 4.82 -30.89 8.81
CA ASP A 161 5.20 -31.33 10.15
C ASP A 161 6.73 -31.46 10.28
N ILE A 162 7.31 -30.82 11.30
CA ILE A 162 8.77 -30.82 11.54
C ILE A 162 9.30 -32.23 11.79
N GLU A 163 8.53 -33.10 12.45
CA GLU A 163 8.96 -34.46 12.80
C GLU A 163 9.04 -35.37 11.56
N LYS A 164 8.19 -35.10 10.57
CA LYS A 164 8.08 -35.93 9.35
C LYS A 164 8.92 -35.38 8.20
N ASN A 165 9.03 -34.06 8.10
CA ASN A 165 9.72 -33.39 7.00
C ASN A 165 10.29 -32.04 7.45
N GLU A 166 11.43 -32.09 8.13
CA GLU A 166 12.13 -30.91 8.66
C GLU A 166 12.44 -29.87 7.55
N LEU A 167 12.94 -30.31 6.38
CA LEU A 167 13.23 -29.42 5.27
C LEU A 167 11.96 -28.72 4.77
N GLY A 168 10.86 -29.47 4.59
CA GLY A 168 9.57 -28.92 4.18
C GLY A 168 9.04 -27.89 5.17
N PHE A 169 9.13 -28.16 6.46
CA PHE A 169 8.74 -27.22 7.52
C PHE A 169 9.50 -25.89 7.44
N TRP A 170 10.84 -25.93 7.28
CA TRP A 170 11.65 -24.71 7.19
C TRP A 170 11.40 -23.93 5.90
N VAL A 171 11.24 -24.63 4.77
CA VAL A 171 10.88 -24.00 3.49
C VAL A 171 9.52 -23.31 3.59
N ALA A 172 8.50 -23.99 4.12
CA ALA A 172 7.18 -23.40 4.33
C ALA A 172 7.24 -22.20 5.29
N SER A 173 7.94 -22.33 6.42
CA SER A 173 8.13 -21.24 7.38
C SER A 173 8.75 -20.00 6.73
N PHE A 174 9.83 -20.19 5.95
CA PHE A 174 10.51 -19.11 5.25
C PHE A 174 9.57 -18.43 4.24
N LEU A 175 8.87 -19.20 3.41
CA LEU A 175 7.95 -18.67 2.40
C LEU A 175 6.83 -17.84 3.03
N VAL A 176 6.27 -18.32 4.14
CA VAL A 176 5.18 -17.65 4.86
C VAL A 176 5.66 -16.32 5.48
N VAL A 177 6.83 -16.31 6.13
CA VAL A 177 7.41 -15.07 6.69
C VAL A 177 7.76 -14.08 5.59
N PHE A 178 8.42 -14.56 4.52
CA PHE A 178 8.79 -13.73 3.39
C PHE A 178 7.56 -13.10 2.73
N ASN A 179 6.49 -13.89 2.55
CA ASN A 179 5.25 -13.40 1.96
C ASN A 179 4.57 -12.34 2.83
N SER A 180 4.54 -12.54 4.15
CA SER A 180 3.96 -11.56 5.07
C SER A 180 4.76 -10.26 5.14
N PHE A 181 6.09 -10.32 5.05
CA PHE A 181 6.90 -9.11 4.94
C PHE A 181 6.62 -8.36 3.63
N PHE A 182 6.58 -9.09 2.51
CA PHE A 182 6.34 -8.51 1.19
C PHE A 182 4.93 -7.92 1.07
N GLY A 183 3.91 -8.66 1.52
CA GLY A 183 2.51 -8.21 1.53
C GLY A 183 2.32 -6.98 2.40
N SER A 184 2.89 -6.96 3.60
CA SER A 184 2.84 -5.80 4.51
C SER A 184 3.51 -4.56 3.89
N ALA A 185 4.65 -4.73 3.21
CA ALA A 185 5.35 -3.63 2.55
C ALA A 185 4.50 -2.97 1.45
N ILE A 186 3.81 -3.79 0.65
CA ILE A 186 2.89 -3.31 -0.39
C ILE A 186 1.68 -2.62 0.23
N ASP A 187 1.02 -3.27 1.19
CA ASP A 187 -0.19 -2.75 1.83
C ASP A 187 0.07 -1.37 2.45
N MET A 188 1.16 -1.23 3.21
CA MET A 188 1.55 0.05 3.78
C MET A 188 1.85 1.11 2.73
N ALA A 189 2.55 0.76 1.64
CA ALA A 189 2.90 1.72 0.59
C ALA A 189 1.65 2.20 -0.15
N LEU A 190 0.70 1.29 -0.41
CA LEU A 190 -0.60 1.64 -0.99
C LEU A 190 -1.37 2.55 -0.03
N ASP A 191 -1.44 2.22 1.26
CA ASP A 191 -2.25 2.93 2.27
C ASP A 191 -1.74 4.33 2.59
N ILE A 192 -0.43 4.50 2.64
CA ILE A 192 0.15 5.79 2.98
C ILE A 192 0.15 6.77 1.79
N LEU A 193 0.20 6.29 0.55
CA LEU A 193 0.21 7.16 -0.63
C LEU A 193 -0.93 8.21 -0.61
N PRO A 194 -2.22 7.83 -0.53
CA PRO A 194 -3.31 8.80 -0.49
C PRO A 194 -3.26 9.67 0.77
N VAL A 195 -2.78 9.14 1.90
CA VAL A 195 -2.64 9.91 3.16
C VAL A 195 -1.62 11.02 3.00
N THR A 196 -0.48 10.75 2.35
CA THR A 196 0.54 11.77 2.08
C THR A 196 0.03 12.80 1.08
N PHE A 197 -0.74 12.39 0.06
CA PHE A 197 -1.41 13.33 -0.85
C PHE A 197 -2.39 14.26 -0.14
N MET A 198 -3.27 13.71 0.71
CA MET A 198 -4.20 14.50 1.53
C MET A 198 -3.46 15.46 2.47
N ALA A 199 -2.39 15.00 3.13
CA ALA A 199 -1.63 15.84 4.04
C ALA A 199 -0.96 17.01 3.30
N PHE A 200 -0.40 16.75 2.12
CA PHE A 200 0.16 17.81 1.27
C PHE A 200 -0.92 18.81 0.84
N GLU A 201 -2.11 18.32 0.46
CA GLU A 201 -3.24 19.17 0.07
C GLU A 201 -3.68 20.11 1.18
N ILE A 202 -3.92 19.56 2.36
CA ILE A 202 -4.38 20.33 3.52
C ILE A 202 -3.35 21.41 3.85
N GLY A 203 -2.07 21.07 3.84
CA GLY A 203 -1.00 22.04 4.07
C GLY A 203 -0.97 23.14 3.01
N LEU A 204 -1.18 22.80 1.74
CA LEU A 204 -1.21 23.77 0.65
C LEU A 204 -2.41 24.71 0.76
N LEU A 205 -3.59 24.16 1.06
CA LEU A 205 -4.83 24.91 1.28
C LEU A 205 -4.71 25.87 2.47
N ASP A 206 -4.11 25.42 3.57
CA ASP A 206 -3.88 26.24 4.75
C ASP A 206 -2.96 27.44 4.43
N GLU A 207 -1.92 27.26 3.61
CA GLU A 207 -1.07 28.38 3.19
C GLU A 207 -1.77 29.30 2.17
N CYS A 208 -2.54 28.74 1.24
CA CYS A 208 -3.30 29.53 0.26
C CYS A 208 -4.46 30.31 0.90
N THR A 209 -5.06 29.82 1.97
CA THR A 209 -6.10 30.56 2.72
C THR A 209 -5.51 31.67 3.57
N GLY A 210 -4.27 31.49 4.07
CA GLY A 210 -3.50 32.56 4.72
C GLY A 210 -3.04 33.66 3.74
N VAL A 211 -2.88 33.32 2.46
CA VAL A 211 -2.40 34.21 1.40
C VAL A 211 -3.51 34.42 0.36
N PHE A 212 -4.31 35.46 0.51
CA PHE A 212 -5.48 35.79 -0.33
C PHE A 212 -5.16 35.88 -1.84
N THR A 213 -5.02 34.75 -2.54
CA THR A 213 -4.60 34.70 -3.95
C THR A 213 -5.55 33.84 -4.79
N LEU A 214 -6.38 34.54 -5.57
CA LEU A 214 -7.36 33.98 -6.51
C LEU A 214 -6.76 33.18 -7.67
N SER A 215 -5.45 33.31 -7.95
CA SER A 215 -4.84 32.68 -9.15
C SER A 215 -4.56 31.18 -9.02
N ILE A 216 -4.64 30.60 -7.82
CA ILE A 216 -4.28 29.19 -7.55
C ILE A 216 -5.53 28.27 -7.55
N THR A 217 -6.72 28.86 -7.57
CA THR A 217 -8.02 28.16 -7.46
C THR A 217 -8.21 27.01 -8.45
N LYS A 218 -7.75 27.16 -9.70
CA LYS A 218 -7.85 26.09 -10.71
C LYS A 218 -6.95 24.89 -10.37
N SER A 219 -5.70 25.16 -9.97
CA SER A 219 -4.74 24.12 -9.60
C SER A 219 -5.16 23.37 -8.33
N ILE A 220 -5.76 24.08 -7.36
CA ILE A 220 -6.35 23.49 -6.16
C ILE A 220 -7.54 22.61 -6.50
N THR A 221 -8.42 23.05 -7.40
CA THR A 221 -9.61 22.27 -7.80
C THR A 221 -9.22 20.95 -8.47
N ASP A 222 -8.18 20.98 -9.31
CA ASP A 222 -7.65 19.77 -9.95
C ASP A 222 -6.96 18.85 -8.93
N PHE A 223 -6.34 19.41 -7.88
CA PHE A 223 -5.76 18.64 -6.78
C PHE A 223 -6.81 18.01 -5.85
N ILE A 224 -7.89 18.74 -5.52
CA ILE A 224 -9.03 18.19 -4.76
C ILE A 224 -9.64 17.00 -5.50
N LYS A 225 -9.82 17.13 -6.82
CA LYS A 225 -10.29 16.02 -7.66
C LYS A 225 -9.32 14.84 -7.65
N MET A 226 -8.02 15.10 -7.66
CA MET A 226 -6.97 14.09 -7.62
C MET A 226 -6.98 13.32 -6.29
N THR A 227 -7.04 14.00 -5.16
CA THR A 227 -7.12 13.39 -3.83
C THR A 227 -8.43 12.64 -3.64
N THR A 228 -9.55 13.23 -4.06
CA THR A 228 -10.87 12.59 -4.09
C THR A 228 -10.80 11.31 -4.92
N PHE A 229 -10.17 11.33 -6.09
CA PHE A 229 -9.96 10.13 -6.92
C PHE A 229 -9.09 9.07 -6.22
N MET A 230 -7.98 9.44 -5.58
CA MET A 230 -7.15 8.48 -4.87
C MET A 230 -7.88 7.83 -3.70
N VAL A 231 -8.62 8.62 -2.92
CA VAL A 231 -9.35 8.11 -1.76
C VAL A 231 -10.59 7.32 -2.20
N LEU A 232 -11.46 7.90 -3.02
CA LEU A 232 -12.75 7.29 -3.40
C LEU A 232 -12.64 6.22 -4.46
N GLU A 233 -11.67 6.30 -5.38
CA GLU A 233 -11.59 5.32 -6.45
C GLU A 233 -10.43 4.34 -6.36
N ILE A 234 -9.35 4.65 -5.66
CA ILE A 234 -8.25 3.68 -5.44
C ILE A 234 -8.48 2.91 -4.13
N PHE A 235 -8.90 3.63 -3.09
CA PHE A 235 -8.96 3.11 -1.72
C PHE A 235 -10.34 2.60 -1.30
N LEU A 236 -11.35 3.45 -1.38
CA LEU A 236 -12.69 3.16 -0.90
C LEU A 236 -13.35 1.92 -1.55
N PRO A 237 -13.18 1.63 -2.86
CA PRO A 237 -13.81 0.47 -3.49
C PRO A 237 -13.30 -0.87 -2.95
N CYS A 238 -12.14 -0.88 -2.28
CA CYS A 238 -11.57 -2.05 -1.63
C CYS A 238 -12.14 -2.29 -0.22
N TYR A 239 -12.78 -1.29 0.40
CA TYR A 239 -13.34 -1.37 1.76
C TYR A 239 -14.88 -1.29 1.78
N ILE A 240 -15.45 -0.56 0.83
CA ILE A 240 -16.88 -0.32 0.68
C ILE A 240 -17.17 -0.65 -0.77
N GLY A 241 -17.74 -1.83 -1.03
CA GLY A 241 -18.03 -2.30 -2.39
C GLY A 241 -18.62 -1.19 -3.25
N ARG A 242 -18.05 -1.03 -4.45
CA ARG A 242 -18.38 -0.02 -5.49
C ARG A 242 -19.76 0.62 -5.29
N LEU A 243 -19.81 1.78 -4.63
CA LEU A 243 -20.99 2.64 -4.71
C LEU A 243 -21.04 3.14 -6.15
N ASN A 244 -21.91 2.53 -6.96
CA ASN A 244 -22.18 2.99 -8.31
C ASN A 244 -22.61 4.46 -8.21
N HIS A 245 -21.80 5.34 -8.81
CA HIS A 245 -22.06 6.78 -8.91
C HIS A 245 -23.31 7.13 -9.73
N ASP A 246 -24.04 6.13 -10.26
CA ASP A 246 -25.27 6.30 -11.05
C ASP A 246 -26.55 6.39 -10.20
N GLN A 247 -26.44 6.46 -8.85
CA GLN A 247 -27.61 6.52 -7.95
C GLN A 247 -27.60 7.66 -6.93
N LEU A 248 -26.85 8.74 -7.16
CA LEU A 248 -27.10 9.99 -6.41
C LEU A 248 -28.20 10.78 -7.14
N PRO A 249 -29.45 10.82 -6.65
CA PRO A 249 -30.44 11.74 -7.19
C PRO A 249 -29.96 13.15 -6.85
N ILE A 250 -29.74 13.93 -7.90
CA ILE A 250 -29.74 15.38 -7.80
C ILE A 250 -31.18 15.76 -7.44
N SER A 251 -31.40 16.19 -6.20
CA SER A 251 -32.49 17.07 -5.80
C SER A 251 -31.97 18.05 -4.76
#